data_AF-A0A4U8SC54-F1
#
_entry.id   AF-A0A4U8SC54-F1
#
_cell.length_a   1.000
_cell.length_b   1.000
_cell.length_c   1.000
_cell.angle_alpha   90.00
_cell.angle_beta   90.00
_cell.angle_gamma   90.00
#
_symmetry.space_group_name_H-M   'P 1'
#
loop_
_entity.id
_entity.type
_entity.pdbx_description
1 polymer ?
#
loop_
_entity_poly.entity_id
_entity_poly.type
_entity_poly.pdbx_seq_one_letter_code
_entity_poly.pdbx_strand_id
1 'polypeptide(L)'
;MSRVLYIFVDESGDMDFSQKGSKHYMFGFLVKKRPFRLHETIANYRYDLLERNLTLPKNEKRLDIERFHACEDNKHIKKQLFELISSFEKEDIKIYSYILEKPKVFPEKTQDSATFYSENLKFAITRLLEKIKIKQNFIIITDNLAVKNNKNKQVGAIKGGIKQYLKANNINAKYDVFHHASASSVNLQIIDYINWAIFRKYEKDDDSFYQQISKYILEEEVMTKDRQKEYY
;
A
#
# COMPACT_ATOMS: atom_id res chain seq x y z
N MET A 1 -27.39 4.72 7.91
CA MET A 1 -26.08 5.40 8.02
C MET A 1 -25.35 5.30 6.69
N SER A 2 -24.81 6.39 6.15
CA SER A 2 -23.97 6.32 4.95
C SER A 2 -22.73 5.46 5.26
N ARG A 3 -22.47 4.46 4.42
CA ARG A 3 -21.42 3.46 4.67
C ARG A 3 -20.05 4.12 4.45
N VAL A 4 -19.28 4.32 5.52
CA VAL A 4 -17.93 4.91 5.46
C VAL A 4 -16.98 4.00 4.69
N LEU A 5 -16.16 4.59 3.83
CA LEU A 5 -15.10 3.89 3.09
C LEU A 5 -13.77 3.97 3.86
N TYR A 6 -13.00 2.91 3.88
CA TYR A 6 -11.66 2.89 4.46
C TYR A 6 -10.63 2.70 3.34
N ILE A 7 -9.57 3.50 3.40
CA ILE A 7 -8.45 3.46 2.45
C ILE A 7 -7.18 3.24 3.27
N PHE A 8 -6.47 2.17 3.00
CA PHE A 8 -5.17 1.86 3.60
C PHE A 8 -4.08 2.10 2.56
N VAL A 9 -2.99 2.75 2.98
CA VAL A 9 -1.92 3.19 2.06
C VAL A 9 -0.61 2.54 2.47
N ASP A 10 0.09 2.02 1.48
CA ASP A 10 1.47 1.54 1.58
C ASP A 10 2.34 2.10 0.43
N GLU A 11 3.65 2.01 0.60
CA GLU A 11 4.67 2.51 -0.33
C GLU A 11 5.68 1.41 -0.66
N SER A 12 6.13 1.36 -1.91
CA SER A 12 7.20 0.43 -2.33
C SER A 12 8.18 1.11 -3.27
N GLY A 13 9.45 0.69 -3.18
CA GLY A 13 10.57 1.34 -3.84
C GLY A 13 11.33 2.30 -2.91
N ASP A 14 12.43 2.82 -3.41
CA ASP A 14 13.31 3.74 -2.68
C ASP A 14 13.42 5.08 -3.43
N MET A 15 13.90 6.09 -2.70
CA MET A 15 14.16 7.43 -3.23
C MET A 15 15.58 7.59 -3.81
N ASP A 16 16.27 6.49 -4.15
CA ASP A 16 17.58 6.53 -4.83
C ASP A 16 17.38 6.56 -6.34
N PHE A 17 17.42 7.75 -6.94
CA PHE A 17 17.28 7.96 -8.39
C PHE A 17 18.59 7.71 -9.14
N SER A 18 19.15 6.52 -8.95
CA SER A 18 20.34 6.02 -9.64
C SER A 18 20.14 4.56 -10.06
N GLN A 19 21.09 4.02 -10.84
CA GLN A 19 21.08 2.61 -11.26
C GLN A 19 21.13 1.60 -10.10
N LYS A 20 21.48 2.05 -8.89
CA LYS A 20 21.55 1.20 -7.69
C LYS A 20 20.19 1.09 -6.98
N GLY A 21 19.34 2.10 -7.12
CA GLY A 21 17.99 2.08 -6.57
C GLY A 21 17.05 1.19 -7.37
N SER A 22 15.87 0.97 -6.80
CA SER A 22 14.73 0.40 -7.51
C SER A 22 14.39 1.20 -8.77
N LYS A 23 13.88 0.52 -9.80
CA LYS A 23 13.46 1.17 -11.06
C LYS A 23 12.08 1.79 -10.94
N HIS A 24 11.25 1.28 -10.03
CA HIS A 24 9.90 1.76 -9.78
C HIS A 24 9.74 2.35 -8.38
N TYR A 25 8.85 3.33 -8.28
CA TYR A 25 8.36 3.86 -7.01
C TYR A 25 6.83 3.84 -7.02
N MET A 26 6.21 3.29 -5.98
CA MET A 26 4.79 2.94 -5.98
C MET A 26 4.06 3.40 -4.72
N PHE A 27 2.81 3.84 -4.90
CA PHE A 27 1.83 3.96 -3.83
C PHE A 27 0.71 2.95 -4.04
N GLY A 28 0.55 2.05 -3.08
CA GLY A 28 -0.53 1.06 -3.04
C GLY A 28 -1.69 1.55 -2.19
N PHE A 29 -2.91 1.37 -2.69
CA PHE A 29 -4.14 1.73 -1.99
C PHE A 29 -5.09 0.55 -1.89
N LEU A 30 -5.40 0.13 -0.67
CA LEU A 30 -6.43 -0.87 -0.37
C LEU A 30 -7.71 -0.17 0.08
N VAL A 31 -8.79 -0.38 -0.67
CA VAL A 31 -10.10 0.23 -0.41
C VAL A 31 -11.07 -0.83 0.11
N LYS A 32 -11.65 -0.60 1.29
CA LYS A 32 -12.56 -1.54 1.98
C LYS A 32 -13.76 -0.84 2.62
N LYS A 33 -14.78 -1.63 2.96
CA LYS A 33 -15.91 -1.20 3.81
C LYS A 33 -16.02 -2.13 5.01
N ARG A 34 -16.56 -1.62 6.13
CA ARG A 34 -16.91 -2.48 7.26
C ARG A 34 -18.16 -3.34 6.94
N PRO A 35 -18.27 -4.55 7.53
CA PRO A 35 -17.27 -5.22 8.38
C PRO A 35 -16.02 -5.66 7.59
N PHE A 36 -14.84 -5.61 8.22
CA PHE A 36 -13.60 -6.05 7.58
C PHE A 36 -13.54 -7.59 7.59
N ARG A 37 -14.00 -8.20 6.50
CA ARG A 37 -13.89 -9.65 6.31
C ARG A 37 -12.44 -10.12 6.45
N LEU A 38 -12.26 -11.35 6.93
CA LEU A 38 -10.98 -12.03 7.20
C LEU A 38 -10.03 -11.32 8.19
N HIS A 39 -10.43 -10.21 8.80
CA HIS A 39 -9.59 -9.50 9.76
C HIS A 39 -9.21 -10.40 10.95
N GLU A 40 -10.20 -11.05 11.55
CA GLU A 40 -9.99 -11.97 12.68
C GLU A 40 -9.17 -13.20 12.25
N THR A 41 -9.47 -13.79 11.10
CA THR A 41 -8.74 -14.95 10.56
C THR A 41 -7.25 -14.64 10.40
N ILE A 42 -6.91 -13.52 9.78
CA ILE A 42 -5.51 -13.12 9.59
C ILE A 42 -4.86 -12.74 10.93
N ALA A 43 -5.58 -12.05 11.82
CA ALA A 43 -5.07 -11.76 13.16
C ALA A 43 -4.75 -13.04 13.95
N ASN A 44 -5.64 -14.04 13.90
CA ASN A 44 -5.49 -15.34 14.55
C ASN A 44 -4.33 -16.14 13.97
N TYR A 45 -4.09 -16.09 12.66
CA TYR A 45 -2.93 -16.76 12.05
C TYR A 45 -1.60 -16.35 12.69
N ARG A 46 -1.47 -15.08 13.13
CA ARG A 46 -0.27 -14.63 13.85
C ARG A 46 -0.12 -15.36 15.18
N TYR A 47 -1.21 -15.59 15.91
CA TYR A 47 -1.19 -16.33 17.16
C TYR A 47 -0.90 -17.82 16.92
N ASP A 48 -1.44 -18.42 15.86
CA ASP A 48 -1.11 -19.80 15.47
C ASP A 48 0.40 -19.97 15.24
N LEU A 49 1.05 -18.99 14.61
CA LEU A 49 2.50 -18.99 14.40
C LEU A 49 3.29 -18.86 15.72
N LEU A 50 2.78 -18.07 16.67
CA LEU A 50 3.39 -17.95 17.99
C LEU A 50 3.21 -19.23 18.81
N GLU A 51 2.03 -19.86 18.75
CA GLU A 51 1.73 -21.11 19.46
C GLU A 51 2.52 -22.29 18.89
N ARG A 52 2.79 -22.31 17.58
CA ARG A 52 3.69 -23.29 16.96
C ARG A 52 5.04 -23.37 17.68
N ASN A 53 5.55 -22.26 18.23
CA ASN A 53 6.81 -22.25 18.98
C ASN A 53 6.83 -23.19 20.19
N LEU A 54 5.67 -23.55 20.74
CA LEU A 54 5.55 -24.49 21.85
C LEU A 54 5.83 -25.93 21.43
N THR A 55 5.71 -26.22 20.13
CA THR A 55 5.92 -27.55 19.54
C THR A 55 7.29 -27.72 18.90
N LEU A 56 8.08 -26.64 18.78
CA LEU A 56 9.40 -26.68 18.17
C LEU A 56 10.45 -27.35 19.09
N PRO A 57 11.41 -28.10 18.54
CA PRO A 57 12.58 -28.58 19.27
C PRO A 57 13.33 -27.44 19.98
N LYS A 58 13.94 -27.72 21.14
CA LYS A 58 14.64 -26.70 21.96
C LYS A 58 15.78 -25.97 21.24
N ASN A 59 16.34 -26.58 20.21
CA ASN A 59 17.42 -26.05 19.40
C ASN A 59 16.94 -25.24 18.18
N GLU A 60 15.63 -25.15 17.94
CA GLU A 60 15.08 -24.33 16.87
C GLU A 60 14.74 -22.92 17.33
N LYS A 61 14.95 -21.95 16.43
CA LYS A 61 14.63 -20.54 16.69
C LYS A 61 13.12 -20.36 16.70
N ARG A 62 12.59 -19.89 17.83
CA ARG A 62 11.20 -19.46 17.97
C ARG A 62 10.93 -18.22 17.14
N LEU A 63 9.73 -18.14 16.55
CA LEU A 63 9.22 -16.96 15.86
C LEU A 63 8.78 -15.92 16.89
N ASP A 64 9.28 -14.71 16.76
CA ASP A 64 8.78 -13.54 17.49
C ASP A 64 8.13 -12.61 16.48
N ILE A 65 6.83 -12.84 16.22
CA ILE A 65 6.09 -12.15 15.17
C ILE A 65 5.07 -11.16 15.76
N GLU A 66 5.40 -9.87 15.66
CA GLU A 66 4.50 -8.77 16.06
C GLU A 66 3.46 -8.46 14.97
N ARG A 67 3.87 -8.52 13.70
CA ARG A 67 3.07 -8.19 12.51
C ARG A 67 3.56 -8.99 11.30
N PHE A 68 2.72 -9.10 10.28
CA PHE A 68 3.16 -9.54 8.96
C PHE A 68 3.79 -8.38 8.19
N HIS A 69 4.91 -8.65 7.51
CA HIS A 69 5.60 -7.71 6.63
C HIS A 69 6.30 -8.48 5.52
N ALA A 70 5.90 -8.25 4.27
CA ALA A 70 6.28 -9.10 3.14
C ALA A 70 7.80 -9.14 2.90
N CYS A 71 8.53 -8.08 3.18
CA CYS A 71 9.99 -8.11 3.05
C CYS A 71 10.70 -8.94 4.14
N GLU A 72 10.09 -9.10 5.32
CA GLU A 72 10.67 -9.77 6.49
C GLU A 72 10.23 -11.24 6.59
N ASP A 73 9.00 -11.54 6.18
CA ASP A 73 8.40 -12.85 6.36
C ASP A 73 9.03 -13.93 5.49
N ASN A 74 9.08 -15.17 6.00
CA ASN A 74 9.59 -16.30 5.25
C ASN A 74 8.59 -16.78 4.17
N LYS A 75 9.05 -17.67 3.27
CA LYS A 75 8.24 -18.20 2.16
C LYS A 75 6.93 -18.87 2.58
N HIS A 76 6.89 -19.50 3.77
CA HIS A 76 5.70 -20.21 4.25
C HIS A 76 4.65 -19.24 4.74
N ILE A 77 5.04 -18.25 5.54
CA ILE A 77 4.16 -17.17 5.99
C ILE A 77 3.63 -16.42 4.78
N LYS A 78 4.51 -16.09 3.82
CA LYS A 78 4.11 -15.43 2.57
C LYS A 78 3.01 -16.19 1.84
N LYS A 79 3.24 -17.48 1.59
CA LYS A 79 2.28 -18.34 0.90
C LYS A 79 0.93 -18.35 1.63
N GLN A 80 0.93 -18.55 2.95
CA GLN A 80 -0.31 -18.59 3.73
C GLN A 80 -1.06 -17.25 3.72
N LEU A 81 -0.34 -16.13 3.84
CA LEU A 81 -0.96 -14.80 3.77
C LEU A 81 -1.58 -14.53 2.40
N PHE A 82 -0.89 -14.88 1.31
CA PHE A 82 -1.45 -14.73 -0.02
C PHE A 82 -2.64 -15.66 -0.27
N GLU A 83 -2.64 -16.88 0.28
CA GLU A 83 -3.82 -17.76 0.27
C GLU A 83 -5.02 -17.08 0.97
N LEU A 84 -4.82 -16.53 2.17
CA LEU A 84 -5.86 -15.80 2.90
C LEU A 84 -6.33 -14.53 2.16
N ILE A 85 -5.42 -13.79 1.52
CA ILE A 85 -5.79 -12.62 0.72
C ILE A 85 -6.55 -13.06 -0.55
N SER A 86 -6.16 -14.18 -1.16
CA SER A 86 -6.82 -14.72 -2.36
C SER A 86 -8.23 -15.25 -2.09
N SER A 87 -8.62 -15.44 -0.83
CA SER A 87 -9.96 -15.89 -0.43
C SER A 87 -10.94 -14.75 -0.11
N PHE A 88 -10.57 -13.48 -0.30
CA PHE A 88 -11.54 -12.38 -0.27
C PHE A 88 -12.57 -12.52 -1.39
N GLU A 89 -13.81 -12.11 -1.12
CA GLU A 89 -14.77 -11.83 -2.19
C GLU A 89 -14.32 -10.59 -2.96
N LYS A 90 -14.57 -10.56 -4.27
CA LYS A 90 -14.11 -9.48 -5.16
C LYS A 90 -14.65 -8.11 -4.73
N GLU A 91 -15.81 -8.07 -4.12
CA GLU A 91 -16.49 -6.85 -3.67
C GLU A 91 -15.97 -6.31 -2.33
N ASP A 92 -15.24 -7.14 -1.56
CA ASP A 92 -14.76 -6.78 -0.21
C ASP A 92 -13.52 -5.87 -0.24
N ILE A 93 -12.70 -6.00 -1.28
CA ILE A 93 -11.45 -5.27 -1.45
C ILE A 93 -11.29 -4.75 -2.87
N LYS A 94 -10.72 -3.56 -3.01
CA LYS A 94 -10.26 -3.01 -4.29
C LYS A 94 -8.88 -2.44 -4.13
N ILE A 95 -8.01 -2.72 -5.09
CA ILE A 95 -6.62 -2.28 -5.07
C ILE A 95 -6.39 -1.29 -6.20
N TYR A 96 -5.78 -0.16 -5.88
CA TYR A 96 -5.27 0.76 -6.88
C TYR A 96 -3.78 0.95 -6.63
N SER A 97 -2.97 0.82 -7.68
CA SER A 97 -1.53 1.04 -7.62
C SER A 97 -1.16 2.21 -8.51
N TYR A 98 -0.50 3.21 -7.94
CA TYR A 98 0.13 4.31 -8.64
C TYR A 98 1.60 3.98 -8.84
N ILE A 99 2.08 3.95 -10.08
CA ILE A 99 3.41 3.45 -10.43
C ILE A 99 4.20 4.50 -11.20
N LEU A 100 5.41 4.80 -10.72
CA LEU A 100 6.38 5.66 -11.40
C LEU A 100 7.59 4.84 -11.83
N GLU A 101 7.98 4.93 -13.10
CA GLU A 101 9.28 4.47 -13.58
C GLU A 101 10.30 5.57 -13.30
N LYS A 102 11.15 5.37 -12.28
CA LYS A 102 12.13 6.35 -11.81
C LYS A 102 13.15 6.78 -12.88
N PRO A 103 13.64 5.89 -13.77
CA PRO A 103 14.50 6.32 -14.88
C PRO A 103 13.86 7.37 -15.79
N LYS A 104 12.51 7.44 -15.86
CA LYS A 104 11.76 8.38 -16.69
C LYS A 104 11.33 9.65 -15.94
N VAL A 105 11.83 9.86 -14.73
CA VAL A 105 11.58 11.06 -13.94
C VAL A 105 12.61 12.14 -14.29
N PHE A 106 12.13 13.35 -14.56
CA PHE A 106 12.96 14.51 -14.79
C PHE A 106 13.91 14.78 -13.60
N PRO A 107 15.25 14.88 -13.80
CA PRO A 107 16.22 15.04 -12.72
C PRO A 107 15.97 16.25 -11.81
N GLU A 108 15.43 17.35 -12.34
CA GLU A 108 15.07 18.53 -11.54
C GLU A 108 13.98 18.25 -10.49
N LYS A 109 13.15 17.21 -10.72
CA LYS A 109 12.08 16.81 -9.79
C LYS A 109 12.57 15.92 -8.65
N THR A 110 13.78 15.35 -8.75
CA THR A 110 14.31 14.39 -7.75
C THR A 110 15.25 15.03 -6.74
N GLN A 111 15.57 16.33 -6.91
CA GLN A 111 16.50 17.07 -6.05
C GLN A 111 15.98 17.26 -4.60
N ASP A 112 14.67 17.40 -4.44
CA ASP A 112 14.00 17.43 -3.13
C ASP A 112 13.07 16.22 -3.00
N SER A 113 13.56 15.18 -2.33
CA SER A 113 12.81 13.94 -2.10
C SER A 113 11.50 14.16 -1.36
N ALA A 114 11.43 15.16 -0.48
CA ALA A 114 10.22 15.42 0.29
C ALA A 114 9.15 16.13 -0.54
N THR A 115 9.55 17.03 -1.44
CA THR A 115 8.63 17.65 -2.41
C THR A 115 8.19 16.62 -3.44
N PHE A 116 9.12 15.83 -3.99
CA PHE A 116 8.81 14.72 -4.90
C PHE A 116 7.77 13.78 -4.29
N TYR A 117 8.00 13.34 -3.05
CA TYR A 117 7.07 12.51 -2.29
C TYR A 117 5.68 13.13 -2.21
N SER A 118 5.63 14.38 -1.73
CA SER A 118 4.37 15.06 -1.43
C SER A 118 3.56 15.34 -2.69
N GLU A 119 4.20 15.75 -3.79
CA GLU A 119 3.54 15.98 -5.08
C GLU A 119 2.94 14.68 -5.65
N ASN A 120 3.72 13.59 -5.66
CA ASN A 120 3.27 12.32 -6.21
C ASN A 120 2.18 11.68 -5.34
N LEU A 121 2.29 11.71 -4.01
CA LEU A 121 1.25 11.19 -3.12
C LEU A 121 -0.05 11.98 -3.25
N LYS A 122 0.05 13.31 -3.33
CA LYS A 122 -1.11 14.20 -3.58
C LYS A 122 -1.81 13.87 -4.90
N PHE A 123 -1.03 13.60 -5.95
CA PHE A 123 -1.56 13.24 -7.24
C PHE A 123 -2.17 11.83 -7.22
N ALA A 124 -1.48 10.85 -6.66
CA ALA A 124 -1.93 9.47 -6.51
C ALA A 124 -3.26 9.36 -5.76
N ILE A 125 -3.44 10.10 -4.66
CA ILE A 125 -4.72 10.11 -3.94
C ILE A 125 -5.84 10.74 -4.78
N THR A 126 -5.54 11.79 -5.54
CA THR A 126 -6.53 12.43 -6.43
C THR A 126 -7.02 11.44 -7.48
N ARG A 127 -6.10 10.68 -8.10
CA ARG A 127 -6.43 9.62 -9.05
C ARG A 127 -7.26 8.52 -8.42
N LEU A 128 -6.87 8.02 -7.24
CA LEU A 128 -7.66 7.02 -6.52
C LEU A 128 -9.12 7.48 -6.34
N LEU A 129 -9.31 8.70 -5.81
CA LEU A 129 -10.65 9.24 -5.52
C LEU A 129 -11.52 9.35 -6.79
N GLU A 130 -10.90 9.68 -7.93
CA GLU A 130 -11.51 9.69 -9.25
C GLU A 130 -11.94 8.27 -9.67
N LYS A 131 -11.03 7.30 -9.61
CA LYS A 131 -11.28 5.90 -10.02
C LYS A 131 -12.40 5.26 -9.20
N ILE A 132 -12.42 5.48 -7.88
CA ILE A 132 -13.48 4.95 -7.01
C ILE A 132 -14.75 5.81 -7.02
N LYS A 133 -14.75 6.95 -7.74
CA LYS A 133 -15.85 7.91 -7.82
C LYS A 133 -16.40 8.26 -6.44
N ILE A 134 -15.52 8.72 -5.55
CA ILE A 134 -15.87 8.96 -4.14
C ILE A 134 -17.07 9.92 -4.01
N LYS A 135 -18.10 9.53 -3.26
CA LYS A 135 -19.30 10.37 -2.99
C LYS A 135 -19.77 10.31 -1.53
N GLN A 136 -18.99 9.67 -0.66
CA GLN A 136 -19.35 9.35 0.71
C GLN A 136 -18.19 9.65 1.65
N ASN A 137 -18.46 9.70 2.95
CA ASN A 137 -17.41 9.89 3.95
C ASN A 137 -16.40 8.74 3.91
N PHE A 138 -15.13 9.06 4.18
CA PHE A 138 -14.05 8.08 4.12
C PHE A 138 -12.95 8.36 5.13
N ILE A 139 -12.21 7.32 5.49
CA ILE A 139 -11.07 7.38 6.39
C ILE A 139 -9.85 6.84 5.64
N ILE A 140 -8.73 7.56 5.73
CA ILE A 140 -7.44 7.09 5.24
C ILE A 140 -6.55 6.72 6.43
N ILE A 141 -5.90 5.56 6.35
CA ILE A 141 -4.93 5.09 7.34
C ILE A 141 -3.64 4.74 6.60
N THR A 142 -2.54 5.34 7.01
CA THR A 142 -1.19 5.02 6.51
C THR A 142 -0.36 4.36 7.61
N ASP A 143 0.68 3.62 7.23
CA ASP A 143 1.68 3.16 8.19
C ASP A 143 2.59 4.33 8.65
N ASN A 144 3.19 4.18 9.83
CA ASN A 144 4.23 5.08 10.32
C ASN A 144 5.53 4.85 9.54
N LEU A 145 5.91 5.82 8.72
CA LEU A 145 7.26 5.87 8.14
C LEU A 145 8.31 6.06 9.26
N ALA A 146 9.45 5.38 9.13
CA ALA A 146 10.55 5.40 10.10
C ALA A 146 11.14 6.81 10.34
N VAL A 147 10.92 7.76 9.43
CA VAL A 147 11.46 9.11 9.53
C VAL A 147 10.37 10.08 10.01
N LYS A 148 10.41 10.45 11.29
CA LYS A 148 9.49 11.43 11.93
C LYS A 148 9.28 12.72 11.12
N ASN A 149 10.27 13.14 10.33
CA ASN A 149 10.23 14.34 9.50
C ASN A 149 9.30 14.24 8.27
N ASN A 150 8.84 13.05 7.89
CA ASN A 150 7.94 12.84 6.74
C ASN A 150 6.46 12.76 7.12
N LYS A 151 6.12 12.49 8.40
CA LYS A 151 4.72 12.30 8.83
C LYS A 151 3.82 13.51 8.54
N ASN A 152 4.23 14.70 8.96
CA ASN A 152 3.42 15.91 8.73
C ASN A 152 3.29 16.25 7.24
N LYS A 153 4.34 15.99 6.46
CA LYS A 153 4.33 16.18 5.00
C LYS A 153 3.39 15.19 4.31
N GLN A 154 3.43 13.91 4.70
CA GLN A 154 2.52 12.87 4.20
C GLN A 154 1.06 13.21 4.50
N VAL A 155 0.74 13.54 5.76
CA VAL A 155 -0.61 14.02 6.14
C VAL A 155 -1.00 15.23 5.31
N GLY A 156 -0.10 16.22 5.18
CA GLY A 156 -0.33 17.44 4.41
C GLY A 156 -0.63 17.17 2.94
N ALA A 157 0.15 16.31 2.29
CA ALA A 157 -0.01 15.90 0.89
C ALA A 157 -1.36 15.19 0.67
N ILE A 158 -1.69 14.21 1.51
CA ILE A 158 -2.97 13.48 1.43
C ILE A 158 -4.13 14.45 1.62
N LYS A 159 -4.12 15.26 2.69
CA LYS A 159 -5.18 16.24 2.96
C LYS A 159 -5.29 17.25 1.82
N GLY A 160 -4.18 17.68 1.24
CA GLY A 160 -4.14 18.60 0.10
C GLY A 160 -4.80 18.02 -1.14
N GLY A 161 -4.49 16.76 -1.49
CA GLY A 161 -5.07 16.07 -2.65
C GLY A 161 -6.57 15.85 -2.48
N ILE A 162 -6.99 15.40 -1.30
CA ILE A 162 -8.40 15.23 -0.96
C ILE A 162 -9.16 16.56 -1.10
N LYS A 163 -8.69 17.64 -0.46
CA LYS A 163 -9.36 18.96 -0.52
C LYS A 163 -9.50 19.47 -1.95
N GLN A 164 -8.45 19.33 -2.75
CA GLN A 164 -8.46 19.73 -4.15
C GLN A 164 -9.52 18.93 -4.93
N TYR A 165 -9.52 17.60 -4.79
CA TYR A 165 -10.47 16.73 -5.49
C TYR A 165 -11.93 17.02 -5.08
N LEU A 166 -12.23 17.10 -3.78
CA LEU A 166 -13.59 17.33 -3.28
C LEU A 166 -14.13 18.69 -3.73
N LYS A 167 -13.29 19.75 -3.69
CA LYS A 167 -13.67 21.08 -4.15
C LYS A 167 -13.93 21.11 -5.66
N ALA A 168 -13.03 20.53 -6.46
CA ALA A 168 -13.17 20.53 -7.92
C ALA A 168 -14.41 19.78 -8.41
N ASN A 169 -14.86 18.77 -7.67
CA ASN A 169 -16.01 17.94 -8.03
C ASN A 169 -17.30 18.29 -7.26
N ASN A 170 -17.30 19.37 -6.48
CA ASN A 170 -18.43 19.81 -5.65
C ASN A 170 -18.99 18.69 -4.73
N ILE A 171 -18.09 17.93 -4.08
CA ILE A 171 -18.45 16.77 -3.25
C ILE A 171 -18.41 17.15 -1.77
N ASN A 172 -19.55 17.06 -1.12
CA ASN A 172 -19.68 17.28 0.32
C ASN A 172 -19.47 15.98 1.12
N ALA A 173 -18.23 15.52 1.22
CA ALA A 173 -17.83 14.36 2.01
C ALA A 173 -16.89 14.75 3.16
N LYS A 174 -17.10 14.17 4.34
CA LYS A 174 -16.17 14.27 5.46
C LYS A 174 -15.08 13.23 5.32
N TYR A 175 -13.87 13.58 5.77
CA TYR A 175 -12.75 12.67 5.75
C TYR A 175 -11.81 12.87 6.93
N ASP A 176 -11.14 11.79 7.33
CA ASP A 176 -10.05 11.81 8.31
C ASP A 176 -8.84 11.04 7.78
N VAL A 177 -7.66 11.44 8.25
CA VAL A 177 -6.38 10.82 7.89
C VAL A 177 -5.66 10.47 9.18
N PHE A 178 -5.40 9.18 9.39
CA PHE A 178 -4.67 8.65 10.54
C PHE A 178 -3.37 8.00 10.11
N HIS A 179 -2.42 7.94 11.03
CA HIS A 179 -1.12 7.30 10.82
C HIS A 179 -0.87 6.40 12.02
N HIS A 180 -0.88 5.10 11.78
CA HIS A 180 -0.75 4.09 12.81
C HIS A 180 0.44 3.19 12.51
N ALA A 181 0.94 2.47 13.51
CA ALA A 181 1.89 1.39 13.24
C ALA A 181 1.19 0.24 12.50
N SER A 182 1.85 -0.38 11.53
CA SER A 182 1.30 -1.51 10.76
C SER A 182 0.83 -2.68 11.66
N ALA A 183 1.50 -2.90 12.79
CA ALA A 183 1.07 -3.87 13.81
C ALA A 183 -0.35 -3.62 14.36
N SER A 184 -0.85 -2.39 14.33
CA SER A 184 -2.19 -2.03 14.83
C SER A 184 -3.33 -2.35 13.87
N SER A 185 -3.04 -2.71 12.61
CA SER A 185 -4.06 -2.93 11.58
C SER A 185 -3.65 -4.03 10.62
N VAL A 186 -4.39 -5.14 10.64
CA VAL A 186 -4.28 -6.21 9.64
C VAL A 186 -4.41 -5.66 8.21
N ASN A 187 -5.23 -4.63 7.99
CA ASN A 187 -5.39 -4.07 6.65
C ASN A 187 -4.15 -3.28 6.18
N LEU A 188 -3.33 -2.73 7.08
CA LEU A 188 -2.03 -2.16 6.71
C LEU A 188 -1.07 -3.26 6.26
N GLN A 189 -1.09 -4.42 6.93
CA GLN A 189 -0.28 -5.58 6.56
C GLN A 189 -0.75 -6.22 5.25
N ILE A 190 -2.06 -6.23 4.97
CA ILE A 190 -2.60 -6.70 3.68
C ILE A 190 -2.10 -5.81 2.53
N ILE A 191 -2.16 -4.48 2.66
CA ILE A 191 -1.72 -3.61 1.58
C ILE A 191 -0.20 -3.67 1.39
N ASP A 192 0.60 -3.82 2.44
CA ASP A 192 2.05 -4.11 2.35
C ASP A 192 2.32 -5.35 1.47
N TYR A 193 1.64 -6.46 1.75
CA TYR A 193 1.75 -7.69 0.95
C TYR A 193 1.35 -7.51 -0.51
N ILE A 194 0.21 -6.85 -0.76
CA ILE A 194 -0.29 -6.63 -2.11
C ILE A 194 0.66 -5.71 -2.89
N ASN A 195 1.10 -4.61 -2.27
CA ASN A 195 2.01 -3.66 -2.87
C ASN A 195 3.37 -4.31 -3.16
N TRP A 196 3.87 -5.16 -2.27
CA TRP A 196 5.07 -5.98 -2.49
C TRP A 196 4.94 -6.92 -3.69
N ALA A 197 3.80 -7.60 -3.87
CA ALA A 197 3.57 -8.47 -5.03
C ALA A 197 3.55 -7.69 -6.35
N ILE A 198 2.88 -6.53 -6.37
CA ILE A 198 2.87 -5.65 -7.55
C ILE A 198 4.30 -5.15 -7.80
N PHE A 199 5.01 -4.69 -6.77
CA PHE A 199 6.38 -4.22 -6.90
C PHE A 199 7.32 -5.29 -7.48
N ARG A 200 7.20 -6.55 -7.05
CA ARG A 200 7.99 -7.67 -7.61
C ARG A 200 7.71 -7.93 -9.08
N LYS A 201 6.45 -7.86 -9.50
CA LYS A 201 6.09 -8.01 -10.92
C LYS A 201 6.85 -6.99 -11.78
N TYR A 202 6.93 -5.73 -11.34
CA TYR A 202 7.60 -4.68 -12.11
C TYR A 202 9.13 -4.65 -11.94
N GLU A 203 9.65 -4.97 -10.75
CA GLU A 203 11.10 -4.88 -10.46
C GLU A 203 11.87 -6.15 -10.78
N LYS A 204 11.22 -7.31 -10.69
CA LYS A 204 11.86 -8.63 -10.73
C LYS A 204 11.27 -9.55 -11.80
N ASP A 205 10.29 -9.08 -12.57
CA ASP A 205 9.56 -9.90 -13.55
C ASP A 205 8.99 -11.19 -12.92
N ASP A 206 8.56 -11.08 -11.66
CA ASP A 206 8.02 -12.18 -10.86
C ASP A 206 6.59 -11.83 -10.44
N ASP A 207 5.62 -12.42 -11.14
CA ASP A 207 4.20 -12.20 -10.94
C ASP A 207 3.51 -13.33 -10.16
N SER A 208 4.26 -14.29 -9.61
CA SER A 208 3.72 -15.50 -8.97
C SER A 208 2.73 -15.21 -7.83
N PHE A 209 3.03 -14.21 -6.99
CA PHE A 209 2.12 -13.73 -5.95
C PHE A 209 1.10 -12.73 -6.48
N TYR A 210 1.45 -11.95 -7.51
CA TYR A 210 0.54 -11.01 -8.16
C TYR A 210 -0.68 -11.73 -8.78
N GLN A 211 -0.48 -12.88 -9.42
CA GLN A 211 -1.54 -13.65 -10.06
C GLN A 211 -2.68 -13.99 -9.07
N GLN A 212 -2.34 -14.28 -7.81
CA GLN A 212 -3.30 -14.62 -6.75
C GLN A 212 -4.20 -13.44 -6.33
N ILE A 213 -3.75 -12.19 -6.55
CA ILE A 213 -4.45 -10.97 -6.13
C ILE A 213 -4.95 -10.12 -7.29
N SER A 214 -4.58 -10.47 -8.54
CA SER A 214 -4.90 -9.73 -9.76
C SER A 214 -6.39 -9.41 -9.92
N LYS A 215 -7.28 -10.33 -9.50
CA LYS A 215 -8.74 -10.17 -9.54
C LYS A 215 -9.28 -8.99 -8.71
N TYR A 216 -8.50 -8.49 -7.75
CA TYR A 216 -8.86 -7.37 -6.87
C TYR A 216 -8.33 -6.02 -7.36
N ILE A 217 -7.47 -6.03 -8.38
CA ILE A 217 -6.86 -4.82 -8.92
C ILE A 217 -7.90 -4.06 -9.72
N LEU A 218 -8.22 -2.86 -9.24
CA LEU A 218 -8.98 -1.87 -9.96
C LEU A 218 -8.16 -1.33 -11.12
N GLU A 219 -6.92 -0.92 -10.85
CA GLU A 219 -5.97 -0.42 -11.85
C GLU A 219 -4.53 -0.37 -11.32
N GLU A 220 -3.58 -0.64 -12.23
CA GLU A 220 -2.15 -0.34 -12.08
C GLU A 220 -1.82 0.82 -13.02
N GLU A 221 -1.76 2.05 -12.50
CA GLU A 221 -1.58 3.25 -13.30
C GLU A 221 -0.09 3.64 -13.39
N VAL A 222 0.55 3.31 -14.52
CA VAL A 222 1.93 3.71 -14.82
C VAL A 222 1.94 5.14 -15.35
N MET A 223 2.44 6.07 -14.55
CA MET A 223 2.34 7.51 -14.78
C MET A 223 3.35 8.06 -15.77
N THR A 224 4.40 7.29 -16.01
CA THR A 224 5.52 7.62 -16.88
C THR A 224 5.46 6.86 -18.20
N LYS A 225 4.40 6.09 -18.45
CA LYS A 225 4.28 5.18 -19.61
C LYS A 225 4.50 5.87 -20.95
N ASP A 226 4.08 7.12 -21.09
CA ASP A 226 4.18 7.89 -22.33
C ASP A 226 5.53 8.60 -22.49
N ARG A 227 6.41 8.54 -21.47
CA ARG A 227 7.74 9.14 -21.51
C ARG A 227 8.73 8.15 -22.15
N GLN A 228 9.46 8.64 -23.15
CA GLN A 228 10.44 7.84 -23.90
C GLN A 228 11.87 7.98 -23.38
N LYS A 229 12.18 9.11 -22.72
CA LYS A 229 13.54 9.40 -22.26
C LYS A 229 13.79 8.80 -20.88
N GLU A 230 14.86 8.03 -20.77
CA GLU A 230 15.45 7.60 -19.51
C GLU A 230 16.67 8.46 -19.17
N TYR A 231 16.88 8.70 -17.88
CA TYR A 231 17.92 9.61 -17.37
C TYR A 231 19.11 8.88 -16.73
N TYR A 232 18.97 7.58 -16.41
CA TYR A 232 20.02 6.74 -15.86
C TYR A 232 19.76 5.25 -16.09
#